data_AF-A0A7J4NMR5-F1
#
_entry.id   AF-A0A7J4NMR5-F1
#
_cell.length_a   1.000
_cell.length_b   1.000
_cell.length_c   1.000
_cell.angle_alpha   90.00
_cell.angle_beta   90.00
_cell.angle_gamma   90.00
#
_symmetry.space_group_name_H-M   'P 1'
#
loop_
_entity.id
_entity.type
_entity.pdbx_description
1 polymer ?
#
loop_
_entity_poly.entity_id
_entity_poly.type
_entity_poly.pdbx_seq_one_letter_code
_entity_poly.pdbx_strand_id
1 'polypeptide(L)'
;GTLFHDLYSSDGSHPSLSGSYLASCVIYATITGSNPVGLSGPSGLSSNRILELQEAAAATVFNETQNLVYPWHNFPSTTFAYGNTSVVLHPALNETTALTHRPGKRVDNATM
;
A
#
# COMPACT_ATOMS: atom_id res chain seq x y z
N GLY A 1 -23.90 3.09 15.82
CA GLY A 1 -22.58 2.45 15.85
C GLY A 1 -21.53 3.52 15.95
N THR A 2 -20.26 3.14 16.09
CA THR A 2 -19.13 4.03 15.77
C THR A 2 -18.87 3.97 14.27
N LEU A 3 -18.18 4.98 13.70
CA LEU A 3 -17.82 4.98 12.28
C LEU A 3 -17.02 3.75 11.85
N PHE A 4 -16.21 3.21 12.75
CA PHE A 4 -15.44 1.98 12.54
C PHE A 4 -16.33 0.73 12.57
N HIS A 5 -17.23 0.64 13.55
CA HIS A 5 -18.19 -0.48 13.64
C HIS A 5 -19.06 -0.57 12.38
N ASP A 6 -19.46 0.57 11.82
CA ASP A 6 -20.32 0.62 10.63
C ASP A 6 -19.60 0.18 9.34
N LEU A 7 -18.28 -0.08 9.38
CA LEU A 7 -17.54 -0.75 8.31
C LEU A 7 -17.78 -2.26 8.25
N TYR A 8 -18.33 -2.85 9.32
CA TYR A 8 -18.61 -4.28 9.42
C TYR A 8 -20.12 -4.54 9.38
N SER A 9 -20.48 -5.71 8.89
CA SER A 9 -21.83 -6.26 8.98
C SER A 9 -22.17 -6.60 10.44
N SER A 10 -23.41 -7.01 10.70
CA SER A 10 -23.87 -7.33 12.06
C SER A 10 -23.13 -8.50 12.72
N ASP A 11 -22.40 -9.31 11.94
CA ASP A 11 -21.54 -10.38 12.43
C ASP A 11 -20.17 -9.89 12.93
N GLY A 12 -19.89 -8.58 12.82
CA GLY A 12 -18.68 -7.93 13.29
C GLY A 12 -17.41 -8.31 12.52
N SER A 13 -17.53 -9.07 11.42
CA SER A 13 -16.36 -9.62 10.71
C SER A 13 -16.42 -9.35 9.21
N HIS A 14 -17.57 -9.57 8.56
CA HIS A 14 -17.70 -9.31 7.14
C HIS A 14 -17.80 -7.81 6.88
N PRO A 15 -17.20 -7.28 5.80
CA PRO A 15 -17.36 -5.88 5.47
C PRO A 15 -18.83 -5.55 5.17
N SER A 16 -19.31 -4.42 5.69
CA SER A 16 -20.62 -3.88 5.32
C SER A 16 -20.58 -3.29 3.91
N LEU A 17 -21.69 -2.68 3.46
CA LEU A 17 -21.68 -1.87 2.24
C LEU A 17 -20.63 -0.74 2.31
N SER A 18 -20.51 -0.07 3.47
CA SER A 18 -19.48 0.96 3.70
C SER A 18 -18.08 0.37 3.68
N GLY A 19 -17.87 -0.77 4.37
CA GLY A 19 -16.56 -1.43 4.42
C GLY A 19 -16.09 -1.93 3.04
N SER A 20 -16.99 -2.53 2.27
CA SER A 20 -16.69 -3.03 0.93
C SER A 20 -16.34 -1.89 -0.03
N TYR A 21 -17.04 -0.76 0.10
CA TYR A 21 -16.75 0.42 -0.70
C TYR A 21 -15.41 1.09 -0.33
N LEU A 22 -15.12 1.21 0.97
CA LEU A 22 -13.83 1.70 1.47
C LEU A 22 -12.67 0.84 0.92
N ALA A 23 -12.78 -0.48 1.06
CA ALA A 23 -11.78 -1.41 0.55
C ALA A 23 -11.59 -1.26 -0.96
N SER A 24 -12.69 -1.10 -1.71
CA SER A 24 -12.65 -0.87 -3.16
C SER A 24 -11.94 0.43 -3.53
N CYS A 25 -12.17 1.53 -2.80
CA CYS A 25 -11.50 2.81 -3.03
C CYS A 25 -9.99 2.72 -2.78
N VAL A 26 -9.58 2.02 -1.71
CA VAL A 26 -8.16 1.77 -1.42
C VAL A 26 -7.52 0.96 -2.55
N ILE A 27 -8.13 -0.16 -2.95
CA ILE A 27 -7.62 -1.00 -4.04
C ILE A 27 -7.52 -0.21 -5.35
N TYR A 28 -8.55 0.59 -5.67
CA TYR A 28 -8.56 1.45 -6.85
C TYR A 28 -7.38 2.43 -6.83
N ALA A 29 -7.19 3.17 -5.75
CA ALA A 29 -6.11 4.15 -5.61
C ALA A 29 -4.73 3.47 -5.66
N THR A 30 -4.58 2.33 -4.98
CA THR A 30 -3.35 1.53 -4.97
C THR A 30 -2.97 1.03 -6.35
N ILE A 31 -3.93 0.60 -7.19
CA ILE A 31 -3.62 0.04 -8.52
C ILE A 31 -3.44 1.16 -9.56
N THR A 32 -4.28 2.19 -9.52
CA THR A 32 -4.34 3.20 -10.59
C THR A 32 -3.50 4.44 -10.32
N GLY A 33 -3.14 4.69 -9.06
CA GLY A 33 -2.52 5.96 -8.64
C GLY A 33 -3.45 7.16 -8.72
N SER A 34 -4.75 6.93 -8.93
CA SER A 34 -5.75 7.99 -9.05
C SER A 34 -6.48 8.22 -7.74
N ASN A 35 -6.78 9.48 -7.44
CA ASN A 35 -7.55 9.86 -6.26
C ASN A 35 -9.02 9.39 -6.40
N PRO A 36 -9.57 8.61 -5.45
CA PRO A 36 -10.96 8.13 -5.51
C PRO A 36 -12.00 9.21 -5.14
N VAL A 37 -11.60 10.36 -4.59
CA VAL A 37 -12.52 11.44 -4.20
C VAL A 37 -13.28 11.99 -5.41
N GLY A 38 -14.61 12.03 -5.27
CA GLY A 38 -15.52 12.51 -6.32
C GLY A 38 -16.02 11.43 -7.29
N LEU A 39 -15.57 10.18 -7.15
CA LEU A 39 -16.16 9.06 -7.90
C LEU A 39 -17.59 8.79 -7.43
N SER A 40 -18.40 8.23 -8.34
CA SER A 40 -19.76 7.79 -7.98
C SER A 40 -19.69 6.62 -7.00
N GLY A 41 -20.34 6.78 -5.85
CA GLY A 41 -20.47 5.72 -4.84
C GLY A 41 -21.73 4.86 -5.00
N PRO A 42 -21.89 3.83 -4.16
CA PRO A 42 -23.04 2.92 -4.21
C PRO A 42 -24.34 3.59 -3.77
N SER A 43 -25.46 3.18 -4.37
CA SER A 43 -26.81 3.74 -4.15
C SER A 43 -27.41 3.50 -2.74
N GLY A 44 -26.68 2.87 -1.83
CA GLY A 44 -27.10 2.64 -0.44
C GLY A 44 -26.38 3.49 0.60
N LEU A 45 -25.52 4.42 0.19
CA LEU A 45 -24.78 5.33 1.08
C LEU A 45 -25.13 6.79 0.78
N SER A 46 -25.13 7.63 1.82
CA SER A 46 -25.27 9.07 1.64
C SER A 46 -24.01 9.65 0.97
N SER A 47 -24.17 10.76 0.24
CA SER A 47 -23.04 11.43 -0.42
C SER A 47 -21.95 11.85 0.55
N ASN A 48 -22.32 12.25 1.77
CA ASN A 48 -21.37 12.58 2.82
C ASN A 48 -20.57 11.34 3.28
N ARG A 49 -21.24 10.19 3.49
CA ARG A 49 -20.54 8.95 3.84
C ARG A 49 -19.62 8.47 2.71
N ILE A 50 -20.04 8.61 1.47
CA ILE A 50 -19.21 8.29 0.29
C ILE A 50 -17.94 9.14 0.29
N LEU A 51 -18.08 10.45 0.51
CA LEU A 51 -16.95 11.38 0.54
C LEU A 51 -15.97 11.02 1.67
N GLU A 52 -16.47 10.78 2.89
CA GLU A 52 -15.63 10.39 4.03
C GLU A 52 -14.79 9.13 3.73
N LEU A 53 -15.40 8.11 3.11
CA LEU A 53 -14.71 6.86 2.79
C LEU A 53 -13.67 7.04 1.67
N GLN A 54 -13.95 7.90 0.69
CA GLN A 54 -13.00 8.23 -0.37
C GLN A 54 -11.80 9.02 0.17
N GLU A 55 -12.04 10.00 1.04
CA GLU A 55 -10.98 10.79 1.66
C GLU A 55 -10.10 9.93 2.56
N ALA A 56 -10.69 9.03 3.35
CA ALA A 56 -9.95 8.06 4.14
C ALA A 56 -9.08 7.16 3.25
N ALA A 57 -9.63 6.61 2.16
CA ALA A 57 -8.87 5.79 1.22
C ALA A 57 -7.71 6.56 0.56
N ALA A 58 -7.96 7.81 0.15
CA ALA A 58 -6.95 8.68 -0.44
C ALA A 58 -5.81 8.96 0.56
N ALA A 59 -6.15 9.34 1.79
CA ALA A 59 -5.17 9.58 2.85
C ALA A 59 -4.30 8.34 3.11
N THR A 60 -4.92 7.16 3.21
CA THR A 60 -4.19 5.91 3.42
C THR A 60 -3.17 5.65 2.30
N VAL A 61 -3.56 5.77 1.03
CA VAL A 61 -2.67 5.43 -0.10
C VAL A 61 -1.62 6.51 -0.38
N PHE A 62 -1.96 7.80 -0.26
CA PHE A 62 -1.08 8.89 -0.70
C PHE A 62 -0.31 9.56 0.44
N ASN A 63 -0.80 9.50 1.68
CA ASN A 63 -0.24 10.25 2.81
C ASN A 63 0.33 9.36 3.91
N GLU A 64 -0.29 8.21 4.19
CA GLU A 64 0.06 7.39 5.36
C GLU A 64 0.97 6.20 5.04
N THR A 65 1.00 5.75 3.79
CA THR A 65 1.74 4.55 3.35
C THR A 65 2.95 4.89 2.50
N GLN A 66 3.70 5.93 2.85
CA GLN A 66 4.90 6.35 2.11
C GLN A 66 6.04 5.31 2.12
N ASN A 67 5.97 4.34 3.04
CA ASN A 67 6.87 3.18 3.09
C ASN A 67 6.49 2.09 2.06
N LEU A 68 5.31 2.17 1.45
CA LEU A 68 4.89 1.26 0.40
C LEU A 68 5.30 1.80 -0.97
N VAL A 69 5.64 0.86 -1.85
CA VAL A 69 6.11 1.14 -3.19
C VAL A 69 4.98 0.84 -4.15
N TYR A 70 4.37 1.87 -4.74
CA TYR A 70 3.34 1.68 -5.74
C TYR A 70 3.91 1.67 -7.16
N PRO A 71 3.39 0.82 -8.08
CA PRO A 71 3.90 0.74 -9.45
C PRO A 71 3.84 2.05 -10.24
N TRP A 72 2.86 2.90 -9.94
CA TRP A 72 2.67 4.21 -10.56
C TRP A 72 3.45 5.32 -9.88
N HIS A 73 4.12 5.04 -8.76
CA HIS A 73 4.87 6.05 -8.02
C HIS A 73 6.24 6.24 -8.66
N ASN A 74 6.54 7.47 -9.08
CA ASN A 74 7.83 7.79 -9.68
C ASN A 74 8.90 7.91 -8.60
N PHE A 75 9.75 6.89 -8.49
CA PHE A 75 10.93 6.94 -7.63
C PHE A 75 12.08 7.65 -8.36
N PRO A 76 12.97 8.34 -7.62
CA PRO A 76 14.19 8.86 -8.22
C PRO A 76 14.99 7.70 -8.82
N SER A 77 15.26 7.82 -10.11
CA SER A 77 16.16 6.91 -10.83
C SER A 77 17.55 6.95 -10.21
N THR A 78 18.10 5.79 -9.85
CA THR A 78 19.52 5.68 -9.50
C THR A 78 20.32 5.32 -10.75
N THR A 79 21.25 6.18 -11.12
CA THR A 79 22.17 5.94 -12.24
C THR A 79 23.35 5.12 -11.74
N PHE A 80 23.52 3.90 -12.24
CA PHE A 80 24.74 3.13 -11.98
C PHE A 80 25.94 3.83 -12.63
N ALA A 81 27.11 3.75 -11.97
CA ALA A 81 28.31 4.55 -12.26
C ALA A 81 28.88 4.47 -13.69
N TYR A 82 28.35 3.60 -14.56
CA TYR A 82 28.78 3.41 -15.94
C TYR A 82 27.83 4.01 -16.99
N GLY A 83 26.80 4.76 -16.57
CA GLY A 83 26.00 5.60 -17.47
C GLY A 83 25.10 4.86 -18.46
N ASN A 84 25.06 3.53 -18.39
CA ASN A 84 24.19 2.68 -19.18
C ASN A 84 23.12 2.04 -18.27
N THR A 85 21.86 2.41 -18.54
CA THR A 85 20.61 2.00 -17.87
C THR A 85 20.31 2.68 -16.54
N SER A 86 19.27 3.52 -16.55
CA SER A 86 18.48 3.81 -15.35
C SER A 86 17.49 2.67 -15.19
N VAL A 87 17.58 1.91 -14.11
CA VAL A 87 16.54 0.98 -13.69
C VAL A 87 15.76 1.67 -12.59
N VAL A 88 14.43 1.69 -12.69
CA VAL A 88 13.59 2.03 -11.54
C VAL A 88 13.76 0.89 -10.54
N LEU A 89 14.74 1.03 -9.63
CA LEU A 89 14.93 0.07 -8.56
C LEU A 89 13.74 0.19 -7.62
N HIS A 90 13.08 -0.95 -7.38
CA HIS A 90 12.11 -1.05 -6.32
C HIS A 90 12.89 -0.74 -5.02
N PRO A 91 12.42 0.10 -4.08
CA PRO A 91 13.14 0.40 -2.84
C PRO A 91 13.62 -0.82 -2.04
N ALA A 92 12.99 -1.98 -2.18
CA ALA A 92 13.45 -3.26 -1.63
C ALA A 92 14.76 -3.81 -2.26
N LEU A 93 15.18 -3.27 -3.40
CA LEU A 93 16.41 -3.56 -4.12
C LEU A 93 17.47 -2.45 -3.93
N ASN A 94 17.23 -1.50 -3.01
CA ASN A 94 18.21 -0.47 -2.69
C ASN A 94 19.34 -1.08 -1.84
N GLU A 95 20.47 -1.37 -2.49
CA GLU A 95 21.67 -2.01 -1.91
C GLU A 95 22.24 -1.27 -0.66
N THR A 96 21.83 -0.01 -0.43
CA THR A 96 22.21 0.77 0.77
C THR A 96 21.53 0.29 2.05
N THR A 97 20.42 -0.46 1.97
CA THR A 97 19.90 -1.25 3.09
C THR A 97 20.54 -2.63 3.09
N ALA A 98 21.88 -2.68 3.13
CA ALA A 98 22.59 -3.93 3.28
C ALA A 98 22.17 -4.56 4.62
N LEU A 99 21.39 -5.65 4.57
CA LEU A 99 21.52 -6.70 5.58
C LEU A 99 23.01 -7.04 5.56
N THR A 100 23.75 -6.65 6.61
CA THR A 100 25.19 -6.92 6.69
C THR A 100 25.38 -8.42 6.40
N HIS A 101 25.98 -8.73 5.25
CA HIS A 101 26.30 -10.09 4.90
C HIS A 101 27.22 -10.65 6.00
N ARG A 102 26.66 -11.46 6.91
CA ARG A 102 27.45 -12.27 7.84
C ARG A 102 27.96 -13.45 7.03
N PRO A 103 29.27 -13.57 6.78
CA PRO A 103 29.81 -14.77 6.16
C PRO A 103 29.40 -15.96 7.04
N GLY A 104 28.71 -16.94 6.45
CA GLY A 104 28.39 -18.19 7.12
C GLY A 104 29.69 -18.86 7.55
N LYS A 105 29.90 -19.01 8.86
CA LYS A 105 30.97 -19.88 9.38
C LYS A 105 30.56 -21.31 9.02
N ARG A 106 31.29 -21.97 8.11
CA ARG A 106 31.18 -23.42 7.95
C ARG A 106 31.53 -24.05 9.29
N VAL A 107 30.66 -24.91 9.81
CA VAL A 107 30.97 -25.75 10.97
C VAL A 107 31.87 -26.89 10.49
N ASP A 108 33.17 -26.71 10.63
CA ASP A 108 34.16 -27.78 10.53
C ASP A 108 34.35 -28.39 11.91
N ASN A 109 33.46 -29.33 12.26
CA ASN A 109 33.78 -30.61 12.89
C ASN A 109 32.52 -31.26 13.46
N ALA A 110 32.05 -32.32 12.81
CA ALA A 110 31.41 -33.41 13.51
C ALA A 110 32.53 -34.21 14.18
N THR A 111 32.91 -33.82 15.39
CA THR A 111 33.66 -34.71 16.27
C THR A 111 32.65 -35.69 16.85
N MET A 112 32.94 -36.99 16.69
CA MET A 112 32.22 -38.10 17.31
C MET A 112 32.13 -37.96 18.83
#